data_AF-T1P8U6-F1
#
_entry.id   AF-T1P8U6-F1
#
_cell.length_a   1.000
_cell.length_b   1.000
_cell.length_c   1.000
_cell.angle_alpha   90.00
_cell.angle_beta   90.00
_cell.angle_gamma   90.00
#
_symmetry.space_group_name_H-M   'P 1'
#
loop_
_entity.id
_entity.type
_entity.pdbx_description
1 polymer ?
#
loop_
_entity_poly.entity_id
_entity_poly.type
_entity_poly.pdbx_seq_one_letter_code
_entity_poly.pdbx_strand_id
1 'polypeptide(L)'
;MSKVAGYTLGSLIIEGKTKQVFDLPEHPGNCLILSKDRITAGDGARAHDLAGKAEISNSTNGQVFQILNDAGIHTAYVKQAGPKAFIAKKCAMIPIEWVTRRLATGSFLKRNPGVPEGYRFSPPKQETFFKDDANHDPQWSDEQIISAKFKFNGVEIGKDEVDIIKKTTVLVFEILERAWATKNCALIDMKIEFGVDEEGQIILADIIDSDSWRLWPSGDKRLMVDKDVYRKCATVTDESLDTVIRNYTWTNDQLKQIMPKSDHLVVILMGSASDSEHCEKIAKHCKSFGLNTELRVTSAHKGTEETLRILREYEGRLSNLIFIAVAGRSNGLGPVLSANTPYPVINCPPLKAEDKSLDVWSSLNVPSGLGCPTVVYPETAALHAAQILGLHNFMIWAKLRTKQLLNYTSLKVADKKMRGVRNADESK
;
A
#
# COMPACT_ATOMS: atom_id res chain seq x y z
N MET A 1 14.18 35.41 -7.49
CA MET A 1 13.98 34.01 -7.05
C MET A 1 13.60 33.18 -8.26
N SER A 2 14.21 32.01 -8.45
CA SER A 2 13.82 31.08 -9.52
C SER A 2 12.43 30.51 -9.25
N LYS A 3 11.65 30.29 -10.30
CA LYS A 3 10.33 29.65 -10.23
C LYS A 3 10.34 28.31 -10.95
N VAL A 4 9.69 27.30 -10.37
CA VAL A 4 9.46 26.00 -11.02
C VAL A 4 7.98 25.67 -10.90
N ALA A 5 7.32 25.40 -12.03
CA ALA A 5 5.90 25.04 -12.08
C ALA A 5 4.97 25.99 -11.29
N GLY A 6 5.28 27.28 -11.28
CA GLY A 6 4.51 28.31 -10.57
C GLY A 6 4.92 28.53 -9.10
N TYR A 7 5.80 27.70 -8.54
CA TYR A 7 6.28 27.83 -7.16
C TYR A 7 7.54 28.69 -7.08
N THR A 8 7.56 29.65 -6.16
CA THR A 8 8.76 30.43 -5.82
C THR A 8 9.71 29.57 -4.99
N LEU A 9 10.91 29.30 -5.51
CA LEU A 9 11.92 28.51 -4.80
C LEU A 9 12.61 29.35 -3.72
N GLY A 10 12.68 28.80 -2.51
CA GLY A 10 13.53 29.28 -1.43
C GLY A 10 14.95 28.75 -1.52
N SER A 11 15.61 28.59 -0.37
CA SER A 11 16.97 28.04 -0.30
C SER A 11 17.04 26.59 -0.78
N LEU A 12 18.16 26.22 -1.42
CA LEU A 12 18.51 24.83 -1.68
C LEU A 12 18.79 24.13 -0.34
N ILE A 13 18.00 23.11 -0.01
CA ILE A 13 18.11 22.34 1.24
C ILE A 13 19.15 21.23 1.07
N ILE A 14 19.07 20.47 -0.02
CA ILE A 14 19.98 19.37 -0.32
C ILE A 14 20.12 19.21 -1.84
N GLU A 15 21.34 18.93 -2.28
CA GLU A 15 21.63 18.53 -3.65
C GLU A 15 22.24 17.12 -3.65
N GLY A 16 21.52 16.19 -4.26
CA GLY A 16 21.98 14.82 -4.47
C GLY A 16 22.45 14.57 -5.91
N LYS A 17 22.86 13.34 -6.19
CA LYS A 17 23.31 12.88 -7.51
C LYS A 17 22.23 13.06 -8.59
N THR A 18 20.96 12.79 -8.27
CA THR A 18 19.84 12.73 -9.22
C THR A 18 18.70 13.73 -8.94
N LYS A 19 18.78 14.49 -7.85
CA LYS A 19 17.71 15.42 -7.44
C LYS A 19 18.26 16.61 -6.65
N GLN A 20 17.50 17.70 -6.65
CA GLN A 20 17.68 18.87 -5.78
C GLN A 20 16.41 19.07 -4.96
N VAL A 21 16.54 19.52 -3.72
CA VAL A 21 15.40 19.81 -2.85
C VAL A 21 15.47 21.27 -2.44
N PHE A 22 14.41 22.01 -2.72
CA PHE A 22 14.29 23.42 -2.45
C PHE A 22 13.23 23.67 -1.39
N ASP A 23 13.48 24.65 -0.54
CA ASP A 23 12.47 25.19 0.34
C ASP A 23 11.34 25.87 -0.46
N LEU A 24 10.14 25.92 0.12
CA LEU A 24 8.97 26.64 -0.39
C LEU A 24 8.49 27.64 0.67
N PRO A 25 9.02 28.87 0.71
CA PRO A 25 8.68 29.86 1.74
C PRO A 25 7.19 30.23 1.77
N GLU A 26 6.52 30.20 0.61
CA GLU A 26 5.08 30.47 0.48
C GLU A 26 4.19 29.27 0.92
N HIS A 27 4.80 28.10 1.17
CA HIS A 27 4.12 26.87 1.60
C HIS A 27 4.86 26.21 2.76
N PRO A 28 4.80 26.78 3.98
CA PRO A 28 5.45 26.22 5.17
C PRO A 28 5.14 24.72 5.36
N GLY A 29 6.13 23.98 5.86
CA GLY A 29 6.07 22.51 6.02
C GLY A 29 6.28 21.71 4.72
N ASN A 30 6.35 22.35 3.54
CA ASN A 30 6.57 21.67 2.27
C ASN A 30 7.89 22.05 1.60
N CYS A 31 8.40 21.18 0.75
CA CYS A 31 9.55 21.40 -0.12
C CYS A 31 9.22 20.99 -1.56
N LEU A 32 10.01 21.49 -2.51
CA LEU A 32 9.97 21.07 -3.90
C LEU A 32 11.16 20.17 -4.19
N ILE A 33 10.90 19.00 -4.77
CA ILE A 33 11.92 18.06 -5.20
C ILE A 33 11.99 18.13 -6.72
N LEU A 34 13.15 18.52 -7.24
CA LEU A 34 13.44 18.67 -8.67
C LEU A 34 14.37 17.55 -9.13
N SER A 35 13.89 16.69 -10.02
CA SER A 35 14.68 15.62 -10.63
C SER A 35 15.68 16.16 -11.66
N LYS A 36 16.85 15.53 -11.76
CA LYS A 36 17.91 15.83 -12.74
C LYS A 36 17.98 14.74 -13.82
N ASP A 37 18.33 15.14 -15.03
CA ASP A 37 18.54 14.26 -16.19
C ASP A 37 19.89 13.52 -16.09
N ARG A 38 20.07 12.78 -14.98
CA ARG A 38 21.34 12.13 -14.64
C ARG A 38 21.13 10.72 -14.13
N ILE A 39 21.93 9.77 -14.60
CA ILE A 39 21.98 8.40 -14.11
C ILE A 39 23.37 8.10 -13.51
N THR A 40 23.40 7.34 -12.41
CA THR A 40 24.64 7.04 -11.67
C THR A 40 24.68 5.60 -11.18
N ALA A 41 25.85 4.98 -11.06
CA ALA A 41 26.04 3.65 -10.46
C ALA A 41 27.40 3.57 -9.73
N GLY A 42 27.51 2.63 -8.79
CA GLY A 42 28.73 2.44 -7.97
C GLY A 42 29.10 3.69 -7.20
N ASP A 43 28.17 4.20 -6.40
CA ASP A 43 28.34 5.39 -5.55
C ASP A 43 28.73 6.66 -6.31
N GLY A 44 28.43 6.71 -7.61
CA GLY A 44 28.72 7.86 -8.48
C GLY A 44 29.99 7.70 -9.30
N ALA A 45 30.76 6.61 -9.12
CA ALA A 45 31.94 6.31 -9.94
C ALA A 45 31.60 6.19 -11.43
N ARG A 46 30.39 5.73 -11.75
CA ARG A 46 29.82 5.79 -13.09
C ARG A 46 28.68 6.80 -13.12
N ALA A 47 28.77 7.82 -13.96
CA ALA A 47 27.74 8.85 -14.10
C ALA A 47 27.65 9.35 -15.54
N HIS A 48 26.43 9.47 -16.06
CA HIS A 48 26.16 9.97 -17.41
C HIS A 48 24.93 10.86 -17.39
N ASP A 49 24.88 11.84 -18.28
CA ASP A 49 23.66 12.59 -18.57
C ASP A 49 22.70 11.70 -19.36
N LEU A 50 21.41 11.78 -19.03
CA LEU A 50 20.37 10.98 -19.67
C LEU A 50 19.12 11.84 -19.85
N ALA A 51 19.04 12.49 -21.01
CA ALA A 51 17.95 13.40 -21.34
C ALA A 51 16.57 12.73 -21.20
N GLY A 52 15.62 13.44 -20.59
CA GLY A 52 14.25 12.95 -20.37
C GLY A 52 14.09 12.08 -19.11
N LYS A 53 15.19 11.59 -18.50
CA LYS A 53 15.12 10.79 -17.28
C LYS A 53 14.43 11.54 -16.15
N ALA A 54 14.67 12.84 -15.99
CA ALA A 54 14.08 13.63 -14.91
C ALA A 54 12.55 13.57 -14.93
N GLU A 55 11.95 13.69 -16.13
CA GLU A 55 10.50 13.67 -16.32
C GLU A 55 9.95 12.27 -16.06
N ILE A 56 10.61 11.25 -16.59
CA ILE A 56 10.19 9.86 -16.43
C ILE A 56 10.29 9.41 -14.97
N SER A 57 11.39 9.73 -14.29
CA SER A 57 11.56 9.48 -12.85
C SER A 57 10.50 10.20 -12.02
N ASN A 58 10.23 11.48 -12.29
CA ASN A 58 9.21 12.24 -11.57
C ASN A 58 7.79 11.68 -11.80
N SER A 59 7.48 11.30 -13.04
CA SER A 59 6.19 10.70 -13.42
C SER A 59 6.01 9.32 -12.78
N THR A 60 7.04 8.46 -12.84
CA THR A 60 7.05 7.14 -12.19
C THR A 60 6.85 7.28 -10.69
N ASN A 61 7.60 8.19 -10.06
CA ASN A 61 7.52 8.48 -8.64
C ASN A 61 6.12 8.94 -8.21
N GLY A 62 5.55 9.92 -8.93
CA GLY A 62 4.21 10.42 -8.63
C GLY A 62 3.14 9.34 -8.72
N GLN A 63 3.21 8.47 -9.72
CA GLN A 63 2.27 7.35 -9.86
C GLN A 63 2.43 6.33 -8.73
N VAL A 64 3.66 5.96 -8.37
CA VAL A 64 3.93 5.03 -7.27
C VAL A 64 3.45 5.60 -5.94
N PHE A 65 3.78 6.84 -5.63
CA PHE A 65 3.33 7.47 -4.39
C PHE A 65 1.81 7.67 -4.35
N GLN A 66 1.15 7.93 -5.49
CA GLN A 66 -0.31 7.98 -5.54
C GLN A 66 -0.93 6.62 -5.20
N ILE A 67 -0.41 5.52 -5.76
CA ILE A 67 -0.85 4.15 -5.42
C ILE A 67 -0.73 3.91 -3.91
N LEU A 68 0.38 4.30 -3.30
CA LEU A 68 0.64 4.10 -1.88
C LEU A 68 -0.23 4.99 -0.99
N ASN A 69 -0.46 6.25 -1.38
CA ASN A 69 -1.39 7.15 -0.71
C ASN A 69 -2.83 6.63 -0.78
N ASP A 70 -3.28 6.15 -1.95
CA ASP A 70 -4.61 5.58 -2.14
C ASP A 70 -4.80 4.29 -1.31
N ALA A 71 -3.72 3.53 -1.09
CA ALA A 71 -3.69 2.38 -0.19
C ALA A 71 -3.67 2.76 1.31
N GLY A 72 -3.46 4.04 1.64
CA GLY A 72 -3.40 4.57 3.01
C GLY A 72 -2.03 4.51 3.68
N ILE A 73 -0.94 4.31 2.92
CA ILE A 73 0.41 4.44 3.45
C ILE A 73 0.70 5.92 3.69
N HIS A 74 1.29 6.27 4.83
CA HIS A 74 1.73 7.64 5.10
C HIS A 74 3.00 7.95 4.31
N THR A 75 2.92 8.92 3.40
CA THR A 75 4.04 9.31 2.54
C THR A 75 4.30 10.81 2.59
N ALA A 76 5.52 11.22 2.24
CA ALA A 76 5.89 12.62 2.08
C ALA A 76 5.30 13.26 0.82
N TYR A 77 4.92 12.46 -0.17
CA TYR A 77 4.43 12.97 -1.46
C TYR A 77 3.09 13.68 -1.30
N VAL A 78 3.03 14.94 -1.77
CA VAL A 78 1.81 15.75 -1.77
C VAL A 78 1.15 15.75 -3.14
N LYS A 79 1.87 16.21 -4.17
CA LYS A 79 1.37 16.29 -5.55
C LYS A 79 2.47 16.59 -6.55
N GLN A 80 2.22 16.31 -7.83
CA GLN A 80 3.09 16.71 -8.93
C GLN A 80 3.15 18.24 -9.09
N ALA A 81 4.33 18.76 -9.45
CA ALA A 81 4.60 20.17 -9.71
C ALA A 81 5.36 20.32 -11.03
N GLY A 82 4.64 20.13 -12.15
CA GLY A 82 5.24 20.13 -13.49
C GLY A 82 5.91 18.81 -13.86
N PRO A 83 6.62 18.77 -14.99
CA PRO A 83 7.11 17.52 -15.56
C PRO A 83 8.30 16.92 -14.78
N LYS A 84 9.18 17.76 -14.22
CA LYS A 84 10.42 17.33 -13.55
C LYS A 84 10.40 17.46 -12.02
N ALA A 85 9.31 17.94 -11.42
CA ALA A 85 9.25 18.18 -9.99
C ALA A 85 7.93 17.76 -9.34
N PHE A 86 7.98 17.61 -8.02
CA PHE A 86 6.84 17.37 -7.15
C PHE A 86 6.99 18.08 -5.81
N ILE A 87 5.86 18.29 -5.14
CA ILE A 87 5.79 18.84 -3.79
C ILE A 87 5.78 17.67 -2.80
N ALA A 88 6.59 17.79 -1.76
CA ALA A 88 6.62 16.87 -0.64
C ALA A 88 6.55 17.60 0.70
N LYS A 89 6.06 16.93 1.73
CA LYS A 89 6.23 17.36 3.12
C LYS A 89 7.71 17.34 3.48
N LYS A 90 8.18 18.36 4.19
CA LYS A 90 9.50 18.35 4.80
C LYS A 90 9.57 17.25 5.86
N CYS A 91 10.69 16.54 5.86
CA CYS A 91 10.99 15.57 6.90
C CYS A 91 12.50 15.49 7.12
N ALA A 92 12.90 15.11 8.33
CA ALA A 92 14.27 14.75 8.65
C ALA A 92 14.50 13.30 8.25
N MET A 93 15.34 13.07 7.22
CA MET A 93 15.58 11.75 6.66
C MET A 93 16.34 10.84 7.64
N ILE A 94 15.87 9.62 7.80
CA ILE A 94 16.57 8.55 8.54
C ILE A 94 17.63 7.96 7.58
N PRO A 95 18.93 7.96 7.94
CA PRO A 95 20.02 7.58 7.03
C PRO A 95 20.17 6.05 6.88
N ILE A 96 19.05 5.36 6.62
CA ILE A 96 18.98 3.92 6.42
C ILE A 96 18.25 3.64 5.11
N GLU A 97 18.87 2.82 4.27
CA GLU A 97 18.26 2.21 3.11
C GLU A 97 17.53 0.92 3.51
N TRP A 98 16.21 0.88 3.30
CA TRP A 98 15.37 -0.26 3.67
C TRP A 98 15.11 -1.11 2.43
N VAL A 99 15.74 -2.28 2.36
CA VAL A 99 15.68 -3.16 1.19
C VAL A 99 14.76 -4.35 1.48
N THR A 100 13.82 -4.60 0.59
CA THR A 100 12.96 -5.79 0.62
C THR A 100 13.21 -6.65 -0.62
N ARG A 101 13.30 -7.97 -0.46
CA ARG A 101 13.54 -8.93 -1.55
C ARG A 101 12.50 -10.03 -1.58
N ARG A 102 11.97 -10.31 -2.77
CA ARG A 102 11.25 -11.56 -3.05
C ARG A 102 12.17 -12.66 -3.53
N LEU A 103 13.14 -12.35 -4.41
CA LEU A 103 14.12 -13.33 -4.89
C LEU A 103 15.55 -12.92 -4.53
N ALA A 104 16.42 -13.90 -4.34
CA ALA A 104 17.84 -13.71 -4.19
C ALA A 104 18.48 -13.32 -5.53
N THR A 105 19.06 -12.12 -5.60
CA THR A 105 19.89 -11.64 -6.71
C THR A 105 20.82 -10.53 -6.20
N GLY A 106 21.65 -9.97 -7.08
CA GLY A 106 22.47 -8.80 -6.80
C GLY A 106 23.41 -8.99 -5.60
N SER A 107 23.47 -7.99 -4.72
CA SER A 107 24.40 -7.98 -3.58
C SER A 107 24.09 -9.05 -2.53
N PHE A 108 22.86 -9.58 -2.48
CA PHE A 108 22.52 -10.67 -1.58
C PHE A 108 23.36 -11.92 -1.86
N LEU A 109 23.52 -12.30 -3.12
CA LEU A 109 24.28 -13.50 -3.52
C LEU A 109 25.77 -13.36 -3.17
N LYS A 110 26.32 -12.14 -3.30
CA LYS A 110 27.71 -11.85 -2.91
C LYS A 110 27.95 -12.05 -1.42
N ARG A 111 27.00 -11.62 -0.58
CA ARG A 111 27.08 -11.77 0.89
C ARG A 111 26.74 -13.19 1.37
N ASN A 112 26.05 -13.99 0.55
CA ASN A 112 25.56 -15.32 0.91
C ASN A 112 25.99 -16.37 -0.13
N PRO A 113 27.30 -16.69 -0.20
CA PRO A 113 27.81 -17.69 -1.14
C PRO A 113 27.12 -19.04 -0.91
N GLY A 114 26.74 -19.70 -2.01
CA GLY A 114 26.00 -20.98 -1.99
C GLY A 114 24.49 -20.83 -2.16
N VAL A 115 23.92 -19.63 -1.99
CA VAL A 115 22.50 -19.40 -2.35
C VAL A 115 22.37 -19.23 -3.86
N PRO A 116 21.49 -20.00 -4.55
CA PRO A 116 21.29 -19.84 -5.98
C PRO A 116 20.50 -18.57 -6.31
N GLU A 117 20.79 -17.97 -7.46
CA GLU A 117 19.98 -16.88 -7.99
C GLU A 117 18.54 -17.35 -8.23
N GLY A 118 17.56 -16.53 -7.86
CA GLY A 118 16.15 -16.88 -7.96
C GLY A 118 15.58 -17.60 -6.72
N TYR A 119 16.39 -17.87 -5.69
CA TYR A 119 15.87 -18.37 -4.41
C TYR A 119 14.77 -17.45 -3.86
N ARG A 120 13.59 -17.99 -3.55
CA ARG A 120 12.42 -17.21 -3.13
C ARG A 120 12.35 -17.05 -1.61
N PHE A 121 12.19 -15.82 -1.14
CA PHE A 121 11.90 -15.50 0.25
C PHE A 121 10.39 -15.43 0.50
N SER A 122 9.92 -16.22 1.46
CA SER A 122 8.53 -16.23 1.92
C SER A 122 8.51 -16.31 3.46
N PRO A 123 8.25 -15.20 4.19
CA PRO A 123 7.90 -13.85 3.72
C PRO A 123 9.07 -13.12 3.01
N PRO A 124 8.83 -11.96 2.35
CA PRO A 124 9.91 -11.15 1.77
C PRO A 124 11.03 -10.89 2.77
N LYS A 125 12.28 -11.02 2.32
CA LYS A 125 13.45 -10.73 3.15
C LYS A 125 13.59 -9.21 3.28
N GLN A 126 13.66 -8.72 4.51
CA GLN A 126 13.95 -7.31 4.80
C GLN A 126 15.40 -7.19 5.28
N GLU A 127 16.12 -6.19 4.78
CA GLU A 127 17.50 -5.84 5.13
C GLU A 127 17.64 -4.31 5.27
N THR A 128 18.65 -3.87 6.02
CA THR A 128 18.96 -2.45 6.28
C THR A 128 20.42 -2.15 5.93
N PHE A 129 20.66 -0.99 5.32
CA PHE A 129 22.01 -0.51 4.99
C PHE A 129 22.15 0.95 5.44
N PHE A 130 23.23 1.27 6.14
CA PHE A 130 23.49 2.64 6.59
C PHE A 130 24.04 3.47 5.44
N LYS A 131 23.49 4.67 5.24
CA LYS A 131 23.91 5.57 4.16
C LYS A 131 25.29 6.15 4.46
N ASP A 132 26.30 5.64 3.77
CA ASP A 132 27.69 6.02 3.88
C ASP A 132 28.41 5.68 2.56
N ASP A 133 28.38 6.64 1.62
CA ASP A 133 29.02 6.55 0.31
C ASP A 133 30.53 6.18 0.43
N ALA A 134 31.20 6.60 1.52
CA ALA A 134 32.63 6.32 1.72
C ALA A 134 32.92 4.85 2.06
N ASN A 135 31.93 4.15 2.64
CA ASN A 135 32.04 2.76 3.06
C ASN A 135 31.09 1.82 2.27
N HIS A 136 30.62 2.27 1.10
CA HIS A 136 29.75 1.49 0.20
C HIS A 136 28.44 1.01 0.86
N ASP A 137 27.82 1.87 1.66
CA ASP A 137 26.55 1.63 2.36
C ASP A 137 26.52 0.29 3.13
N PRO A 138 27.26 0.17 4.25
CA PRO A 138 27.40 -1.10 4.97
C PRO A 138 26.06 -1.61 5.50
N GLN A 139 25.87 -2.93 5.46
CA GLN A 139 24.70 -3.57 6.07
C GLN A 139 24.71 -3.35 7.58
N TRP A 140 23.59 -2.87 8.14
CA TRP A 140 23.39 -2.73 9.58
C TRP A 140 22.34 -3.71 10.07
N SER A 141 22.53 -4.20 11.29
CA SER A 141 21.54 -4.95 12.08
C SER A 141 20.55 -4.01 12.76
N ASP A 142 19.43 -4.56 13.25
CA ASP A 142 18.46 -3.80 14.04
C ASP A 142 19.12 -3.24 15.31
N GLU A 143 19.99 -4.03 15.96
CA GLU A 143 20.73 -3.65 17.16
C GLU A 143 21.65 -2.45 16.92
N GLN A 144 22.31 -2.37 15.75
CA GLN A 144 23.14 -1.21 15.38
C GLN A 144 22.29 0.04 15.20
N ILE A 145 21.14 -0.05 14.52
CA ILE A 145 20.23 1.09 14.31
C ILE A 145 19.70 1.61 15.65
N ILE A 146 19.25 0.71 16.53
CA ILE A 146 18.72 1.07 17.85
C ILE A 146 19.82 1.67 18.73
N SER A 147 21.01 1.07 18.71
CA SER A 147 22.15 1.54 19.53
C SER A 147 22.70 2.88 19.05
N ALA A 148 22.50 3.24 17.78
CA ALA A 148 22.87 4.55 17.25
C ALA A 148 22.05 5.70 17.85
N LYS A 149 20.88 5.41 18.48
CA LYS A 149 20.02 6.38 19.17
C LYS A 149 19.73 7.63 18.32
N PHE A 150 19.46 7.42 17.03
CA PHE A 150 19.13 8.53 16.13
C PHE A 150 17.91 9.30 16.63
N LYS A 151 17.96 10.63 16.53
CA LYS A 151 16.85 11.52 16.87
C LYS A 151 16.56 12.46 15.71
N PHE A 152 15.33 12.42 15.22
CA PHE A 152 14.86 13.23 14.10
C PHE A 152 13.53 13.89 14.49
N ASN A 153 13.45 15.22 14.41
CA ASN A 153 12.26 16.00 14.81
C ASN A 153 11.69 15.58 16.18
N GLY A 154 12.56 15.34 17.17
CA GLY A 154 12.15 14.94 18.52
C GLY A 154 11.81 13.46 18.70
N VAL A 155 11.79 12.66 17.64
CA VAL A 155 11.52 11.22 17.68
C VAL A 155 12.84 10.45 17.73
N GLU A 156 13.03 9.64 18.78
CA GLU A 156 14.12 8.68 18.87
C GLU A 156 13.77 7.40 18.09
N ILE A 157 14.64 6.96 17.19
CA ILE A 157 14.47 5.74 16.40
C ILE A 157 14.87 4.53 17.27
N GLY A 158 13.94 4.11 18.13
CA GLY A 158 14.09 2.95 19.00
C GLY A 158 13.54 1.66 18.37
N LYS A 159 13.41 0.62 19.20
CA LYS A 159 12.92 -0.70 18.78
C LYS A 159 11.52 -0.64 18.13
N ASP A 160 10.61 0.16 18.70
CA ASP A 160 9.24 0.25 18.20
C ASP A 160 9.20 0.95 16.83
N GLU A 161 9.97 2.02 16.65
CA GLU A 161 10.11 2.73 15.38
C GLU A 161 10.73 1.84 14.30
N VAL A 162 11.80 1.10 14.61
CA VAL A 162 12.42 0.13 13.69
C VAL A 162 11.41 -0.96 13.30
N ASP A 163 10.64 -1.50 14.25
CA ASP A 163 9.62 -2.51 13.95
C ASP A 163 8.53 -2.00 12.99
N ILE A 164 8.05 -0.77 13.23
CA ILE A 164 7.04 -0.10 12.40
C ILE A 164 7.60 0.13 10.99
N ILE A 165 8.82 0.65 10.87
CA ILE A 165 9.45 0.90 9.57
C ILE A 165 9.65 -0.41 8.80
N LYS A 166 10.16 -1.47 9.43
CA LYS A 166 10.35 -2.77 8.77
C LYS A 166 9.05 -3.35 8.23
N LYS A 167 7.97 -3.32 9.03
CA LYS A 167 6.65 -3.79 8.58
C LYS A 167 6.09 -2.93 7.46
N THR A 168 6.27 -1.61 7.54
CA THR A 168 5.85 -0.67 6.49
C THR A 168 6.64 -0.94 5.20
N THR A 169 7.95 -1.19 5.29
CA THR A 169 8.82 -1.49 4.14
C THR A 169 8.39 -2.77 3.43
N VAL A 170 8.09 -3.83 4.17
CA VAL A 170 7.57 -5.06 3.60
C VAL A 170 6.20 -4.82 2.95
N LEU A 171 5.30 -4.07 3.60
CA LEU A 171 3.99 -3.80 3.04
C LEU A 171 4.06 -2.99 1.74
N VAL A 172 4.87 -1.93 1.69
CA VAL A 172 5.09 -1.13 0.47
C VAL A 172 5.56 -2.04 -0.68
N PHE A 173 6.52 -2.93 -0.39
CA PHE A 173 6.96 -3.93 -1.37
C PHE A 173 5.81 -4.84 -1.82
N GLU A 174 5.03 -5.42 -0.90
CA GLU A 174 3.94 -6.33 -1.27
C GLU A 174 2.82 -5.65 -2.08
N ILE A 175 2.52 -4.38 -1.80
CA ILE A 175 1.55 -3.58 -2.57
C ILE A 175 2.05 -3.41 -4.00
N LEU A 176 3.29 -2.98 -4.18
CA LEU A 176 3.87 -2.77 -5.51
C LEU A 176 4.12 -4.10 -6.24
N GLU A 177 4.46 -5.17 -5.54
CA GLU A 177 4.58 -6.53 -6.10
C GLU A 177 3.25 -6.98 -6.72
N ARG A 178 2.13 -6.78 -6.00
CA ARG A 178 0.81 -7.13 -6.52
C ARG A 178 0.34 -6.21 -7.64
N ALA A 179 0.66 -4.91 -7.57
CA ALA A 179 0.36 -3.98 -8.64
C ALA A 179 1.07 -4.42 -9.94
N TRP A 180 2.37 -4.69 -9.87
CA TRP A 180 3.18 -5.13 -11.02
C TRP A 180 2.76 -6.50 -11.56
N ALA A 181 2.28 -7.41 -10.71
CA ALA A 181 1.76 -8.70 -11.15
C ALA A 181 0.57 -8.54 -12.12
N THR A 182 -0.24 -7.48 -12.02
CA THR A 182 -1.33 -7.20 -12.98
C THR A 182 -0.84 -6.88 -14.39
N LYS A 183 0.44 -6.51 -14.52
CA LYS A 183 1.14 -6.25 -15.80
C LYS A 183 2.07 -7.38 -16.18
N ASN A 184 1.90 -8.57 -15.60
CA ASN A 184 2.79 -9.72 -15.80
C ASN A 184 4.26 -9.35 -15.54
N CYS A 185 4.53 -8.56 -14.51
CA CYS A 185 5.87 -8.17 -14.11
C CYS A 185 6.17 -8.67 -12.70
N ALA A 186 7.36 -9.25 -12.51
CA ALA A 186 7.84 -9.66 -11.20
C ALA A 186 8.67 -8.51 -10.58
N LEU A 187 8.18 -7.94 -9.48
CA LEU A 187 8.97 -7.07 -8.62
C LEU A 187 9.90 -7.95 -7.77
N ILE A 188 11.21 -7.81 -7.95
CA ILE A 188 12.20 -8.75 -7.42
C ILE A 188 12.75 -8.30 -6.07
N ASP A 189 13.17 -7.05 -6.02
CA ASP A 189 13.57 -6.34 -4.81
C ASP A 189 13.37 -4.84 -4.99
N MET A 190 13.35 -4.11 -3.88
CA MET A 190 13.21 -2.66 -3.86
C MET A 190 13.92 -2.08 -2.65
N LYS A 191 14.40 -0.85 -2.80
CA LYS A 191 14.94 0.00 -1.75
C LYS A 191 14.04 1.22 -1.56
N ILE A 192 13.74 1.56 -0.32
CA ILE A 192 13.04 2.79 0.06
C ILE A 192 13.69 3.45 1.27
N GLU A 193 13.36 4.72 1.51
CA GLU A 193 13.87 5.52 2.62
C GLU A 193 12.71 6.19 3.37
N PHE A 194 12.92 6.49 4.66
CA PHE A 194 11.90 7.10 5.52
C PHE A 194 12.43 8.39 6.13
N GLY A 195 11.52 9.29 6.49
CA GLY A 195 11.81 10.47 7.27
C GLY A 195 10.82 10.65 8.42
N VAL A 196 11.15 11.55 9.34
CA VAL A 196 10.24 12.01 10.38
C VAL A 196 9.75 13.41 10.01
N ASP A 197 8.44 13.61 9.87
CA ASP A 197 7.86 14.93 9.58
C ASP A 197 7.89 15.88 10.79
N GLU A 198 7.38 17.10 10.61
CA GLU A 198 7.38 18.13 11.67
C GLU A 198 6.43 17.76 12.82
N GLU A 199 5.45 16.88 12.57
CA GLU A 199 4.52 16.33 13.55
C GLU A 199 5.05 15.07 14.27
N GLY A 200 6.29 14.66 14.00
CA GLY A 200 6.89 13.48 14.62
C GLY A 200 6.35 12.15 14.10
N GLN A 201 5.73 12.12 12.91
CA GLN A 201 5.30 10.89 12.26
C GLN A 201 6.39 10.36 11.35
N ILE A 202 6.59 9.05 11.39
CA ILE A 202 7.44 8.35 10.42
C ILE A 202 6.67 8.21 9.11
N ILE A 203 7.21 8.75 8.03
CA ILE A 203 6.61 8.75 6.71
C ILE A 203 7.56 8.18 5.67
N LEU A 204 7.01 7.46 4.69
CA LEU A 204 7.75 7.03 3.51
C LEU A 204 8.15 8.26 2.70
N ALA A 205 9.44 8.43 2.42
CA ALA A 205 9.99 9.63 1.80
C ALA A 205 10.89 9.27 0.60
N ASP A 206 11.68 10.23 0.16
CA ASP A 206 12.54 10.13 -1.02
C ASP A 206 11.76 9.87 -2.33
N ILE A 207 12.30 9.02 -3.22
CA ILE A 207 11.78 8.74 -4.56
C ILE A 207 11.74 7.22 -4.76
N ILE A 208 10.65 6.74 -5.34
CA ILE A 208 10.55 5.37 -5.86
C ILE A 208 10.39 5.43 -7.38
N ASP A 209 11.48 5.15 -8.08
CA ASP A 209 11.51 5.08 -9.55
C ASP A 209 12.24 3.80 -10.03
N SER A 210 12.55 3.72 -11.33
CA SER A 210 13.27 2.58 -11.92
C SER A 210 14.72 2.40 -11.41
N ASP A 211 15.24 3.33 -10.60
CA ASP A 211 16.50 3.15 -9.87
C ASP A 211 16.31 2.39 -8.55
N SER A 212 15.10 2.43 -7.99
CA SER A 212 14.76 1.96 -6.64
C SER A 212 14.41 0.47 -6.59
N TRP A 213 14.12 -0.19 -7.71
CA TRP A 213 13.73 -1.61 -7.76
C TRP A 213 14.47 -2.44 -8.81
N ARG A 214 14.25 -3.75 -8.76
CA ARG A 214 14.44 -4.67 -9.88
C ARG A 214 13.09 -5.17 -10.39
N LEU A 215 12.85 -5.04 -11.70
CA LEU A 215 11.57 -5.38 -12.32
C LEU A 215 11.77 -6.24 -13.57
N TRP A 216 11.24 -7.46 -13.55
CA TRP A 216 11.40 -8.45 -14.60
C TRP A 216 10.05 -8.77 -15.27
N PRO A 217 9.82 -8.31 -16.51
CA PRO A 217 8.69 -8.74 -17.32
C PRO A 217 8.65 -10.27 -17.45
N SER A 218 7.47 -10.86 -17.28
CA SER A 218 7.23 -12.30 -17.25
C SER A 218 8.07 -13.09 -16.23
N GLY A 219 8.66 -12.41 -15.24
CA GLY A 219 9.63 -13.02 -14.33
C GLY A 219 10.97 -13.39 -14.98
N ASP A 220 11.23 -12.95 -16.22
CA ASP A 220 12.46 -13.26 -16.95
C ASP A 220 13.50 -12.15 -16.74
N LYS A 221 14.58 -12.50 -16.02
CA LYS A 221 15.71 -11.60 -15.78
C LYS A 221 16.30 -11.03 -17.07
N ARG A 222 16.26 -11.74 -18.20
CA ARG A 222 16.80 -11.25 -19.48
C ARG A 222 16.03 -10.04 -20.01
N LEU A 223 14.79 -9.85 -19.57
CA LEU A 223 13.93 -8.74 -19.96
C LEU A 223 13.95 -7.59 -18.95
N MET A 224 14.89 -7.55 -18.00
CA MET A 224 14.93 -6.53 -16.94
C MET A 224 14.84 -5.10 -17.52
N VAL A 225 13.98 -4.28 -16.93
CA VAL A 225 13.70 -2.90 -17.40
C VAL A 225 14.17 -1.83 -16.42
N ASP A 226 14.82 -2.24 -15.34
CA ASP A 226 15.32 -1.37 -14.29
C ASP A 226 16.79 -0.97 -14.49
N LYS A 227 17.30 -0.16 -13.55
CA LYS A 227 18.68 0.35 -13.55
C LYS A 227 19.78 -0.72 -13.61
N ASP A 228 19.47 -1.98 -13.28
CA ASP A 228 20.45 -3.06 -13.36
C ASP A 228 20.94 -3.29 -14.81
N VAL A 229 20.18 -2.87 -15.84
CA VAL A 229 20.66 -2.78 -17.24
C VAL A 229 21.88 -1.87 -17.35
N TYR A 230 21.78 -0.66 -16.80
CA TYR A 230 22.88 0.31 -16.79
C TYR A 230 24.07 -0.17 -15.95
N ARG A 231 23.80 -0.82 -14.80
CA ARG A 231 24.85 -1.36 -13.92
C ARG A 231 25.67 -2.47 -14.60
N LYS A 232 25.03 -3.33 -15.39
CA LYS A 232 25.66 -4.48 -16.06
C LYS A 232 26.29 -4.15 -17.41
N CYS A 233 26.03 -2.97 -17.95
CA CYS A 233 26.65 -2.51 -19.18
C CYS A 233 28.18 -2.47 -19.01
N ALA A 234 28.91 -3.24 -19.81
CA ALA A 234 30.38 -3.29 -19.74
C ALA A 234 30.98 -1.94 -20.14
N THR A 235 30.54 -1.41 -21.29
CA THR A 235 30.90 -0.10 -21.83
C THR A 235 29.63 0.68 -22.12
N VAL A 236 29.48 1.86 -21.51
CA VAL A 236 28.31 2.72 -21.75
C VAL A 236 28.49 3.46 -23.06
N THR A 237 27.57 3.22 -23.99
CA THR A 237 27.44 3.89 -25.29
C THR A 237 26.11 4.64 -25.37
N ASP A 238 25.95 5.54 -26.35
CA ASP A 238 24.67 6.22 -26.59
C ASP A 238 23.52 5.23 -26.81
N GLU A 239 23.75 4.16 -27.59
CA GLU A 239 22.77 3.09 -27.79
C GLU A 239 22.37 2.37 -26.49
N SER A 240 23.32 2.19 -25.57
CA SER A 240 23.03 1.59 -24.27
C SER A 240 22.18 2.53 -23.39
N LEU A 241 22.42 3.84 -23.47
CA LEU A 241 21.64 4.86 -22.77
C LEU A 241 20.23 4.98 -23.37
N ASP A 242 20.10 4.90 -24.70
CA ASP A 242 18.83 4.84 -25.40
C ASP A 242 17.99 3.61 -24.98
N THR A 243 18.66 2.47 -24.75
CA THR A 243 17.99 1.28 -24.23
C THR A 243 17.47 1.51 -22.81
N VAL A 244 18.27 2.14 -21.94
CA VAL A 244 17.86 2.45 -20.57
C VAL A 244 16.67 3.41 -20.55
N ILE A 245 16.70 4.48 -21.33
CA ILE A 245 15.60 5.45 -21.35
C ILE A 245 14.32 4.84 -21.90
N ARG A 246 14.41 3.99 -22.94
CA ARG A 246 13.26 3.22 -23.45
C ARG A 246 12.64 2.32 -22.38
N ASN A 247 13.47 1.62 -21.60
CA ASN A 247 12.99 0.76 -20.51
C ASN A 247 12.31 1.57 -19.40
N TYR A 248 12.82 2.75 -19.09
CA TYR A 248 12.23 3.65 -18.11
C TYR A 248 10.89 4.20 -18.60
N THR A 249 10.81 4.63 -19.87
CA THR A 249 9.56 5.06 -20.51
C THR A 249 8.53 3.94 -20.49
N TRP A 250 8.91 2.73 -20.88
CA TRP A 250 8.02 1.57 -20.85
C TRP A 250 7.46 1.33 -19.45
N THR A 251 8.32 1.36 -18.42
CA THR A 251 7.92 1.19 -17.02
C THR A 251 6.90 2.25 -16.60
N ASN A 252 7.18 3.50 -16.92
CA ASN A 252 6.28 4.63 -16.64
C ASN A 252 4.93 4.50 -17.35
N ASP A 253 4.91 4.00 -18.59
CA ASP A 253 3.67 3.79 -19.35
C ASP A 253 2.83 2.64 -18.81
N GLN A 254 3.46 1.55 -18.31
CA GLN A 254 2.73 0.47 -17.64
C GLN A 254 1.99 0.96 -16.39
N LEU A 255 2.60 1.87 -15.62
CA LEU A 255 2.01 2.44 -14.40
C LEU A 255 0.74 3.26 -14.69
N LYS A 256 0.66 3.94 -15.84
CA LYS A 256 -0.50 4.78 -16.20
C LYS A 256 -1.81 4.00 -16.26
N GLN A 257 -1.72 2.68 -16.44
CA GLN A 257 -2.85 1.77 -16.58
C GLN A 257 -2.87 0.69 -15.50
N ILE A 258 -2.12 0.86 -14.40
CA ILE A 258 -1.98 -0.17 -13.36
C ILE A 258 -3.15 -0.18 -12.38
N MET A 259 -3.82 0.96 -12.20
CA MET A 259 -4.94 1.06 -11.27
C MET A 259 -6.12 0.19 -11.74
N PRO A 260 -6.71 -0.62 -10.85
CA PRO A 260 -7.80 -1.51 -11.21
C PRO A 260 -9.08 -0.69 -11.44
N LYS A 261 -9.96 -1.19 -12.31
CA LYS A 261 -11.29 -0.60 -12.51
C LYS A 261 -12.16 -0.86 -11.28
N SER A 262 -13.08 0.06 -11.00
CA SER A 262 -14.12 -0.11 -9.97
C SER A 262 -15.31 -0.85 -10.56
N ASP A 263 -15.17 -2.16 -10.75
CA ASP A 263 -16.17 -3.03 -11.41
C ASP A 263 -16.89 -3.99 -10.45
N HIS A 264 -16.80 -3.73 -9.15
CA HIS A 264 -17.42 -4.51 -8.09
C HIS A 264 -18.61 -3.79 -7.43
N LEU A 265 -19.54 -4.55 -6.86
CA LEU A 265 -20.67 -4.01 -6.09
C LEU A 265 -20.99 -4.90 -4.88
N VAL A 266 -21.23 -4.25 -3.75
CA VAL A 266 -21.79 -4.87 -2.53
C VAL A 266 -23.24 -4.41 -2.38
N VAL A 267 -24.19 -5.31 -2.56
CA VAL A 267 -25.62 -5.02 -2.41
C VAL A 267 -26.06 -5.42 -1.00
N ILE A 268 -26.49 -4.44 -0.22
CA ILE A 268 -26.92 -4.61 1.17
C ILE A 268 -28.45 -4.68 1.17
N LEU A 269 -28.98 -5.88 1.36
CA LEU A 269 -30.41 -6.18 1.34
C LEU A 269 -30.93 -6.24 2.78
N MET A 270 -31.84 -5.34 3.13
CA MET A 270 -32.46 -5.30 4.45
C MET A 270 -33.90 -5.78 4.45
N GLY A 271 -34.25 -6.62 5.42
CA GLY A 271 -35.60 -7.18 5.60
C GLY A 271 -36.67 -6.15 5.97
N SER A 272 -36.24 -5.02 6.55
CA SER A 272 -37.08 -3.94 7.04
C SER A 272 -36.34 -2.61 6.92
N ALA A 273 -37.05 -1.54 6.56
CA ALA A 273 -36.50 -0.19 6.53
C ALA A 273 -36.02 0.29 7.91
N SER A 274 -36.50 -0.32 9.00
CA SER A 274 -36.03 -0.04 10.36
C SER A 274 -34.54 -0.35 10.59
N ASP A 275 -33.95 -1.20 9.75
CA ASP A 275 -32.55 -1.64 9.88
C ASP A 275 -31.58 -0.77 9.05
N SER A 276 -32.04 0.39 8.56
CA SER A 276 -31.27 1.30 7.70
C SER A 276 -29.98 1.77 8.35
N GLU A 277 -30.01 2.17 9.63
CA GLU A 277 -28.82 2.66 10.35
C GLU A 277 -27.73 1.57 10.42
N HIS A 278 -28.12 0.29 10.58
CA HIS A 278 -27.17 -0.82 10.57
C HIS A 278 -26.56 -1.01 9.17
N CYS A 279 -27.37 -0.91 8.12
CA CYS A 279 -26.93 -1.02 6.73
C CYS A 279 -26.02 0.15 6.31
N GLU A 280 -26.32 1.37 6.75
CA GLU A 280 -25.49 2.55 6.52
C GLU A 280 -24.11 2.42 7.19
N LYS A 281 -24.04 1.79 8.37
CA LYS A 281 -22.75 1.46 9.01
C LYS A 281 -21.95 0.49 8.14
N ILE A 282 -22.58 -0.58 7.61
CA ILE A 282 -21.91 -1.50 6.67
C ILE A 282 -21.39 -0.74 5.46
N ALA A 283 -22.25 0.09 4.83
CA ALA A 283 -21.89 0.87 3.64
C ALA A 283 -20.74 1.85 3.90
N LYS A 284 -20.74 2.52 5.06
CA LYS A 284 -19.65 3.41 5.49
C LYS A 284 -18.32 2.65 5.60
N HIS A 285 -18.33 1.46 6.20
CA HIS A 285 -17.13 0.63 6.29
C HIS A 285 -16.67 0.12 4.91
N CYS A 286 -17.60 -0.32 4.06
CA CYS A 286 -17.32 -0.70 2.67
C CYS A 286 -16.64 0.44 1.89
N LYS A 287 -17.16 1.68 2.01
CA LYS A 287 -16.58 2.86 1.37
C LYS A 287 -15.14 3.13 1.79
N SER A 288 -14.79 2.85 3.05
CA SER A 288 -13.40 3.00 3.54
C SER A 288 -12.40 2.09 2.81
N PHE A 289 -12.85 0.94 2.30
CA PHE A 289 -12.06 0.04 1.45
C PHE A 289 -12.19 0.35 -0.05
N GLY A 290 -12.94 1.38 -0.43
CA GLY A 290 -13.21 1.72 -1.83
C GLY A 290 -14.26 0.85 -2.51
N LEU A 291 -15.09 0.12 -1.75
CA LEU A 291 -16.15 -0.72 -2.31
C LEU A 291 -17.36 0.14 -2.70
N ASN A 292 -17.94 -0.15 -3.87
CA ASN A 292 -19.23 0.41 -4.25
C ASN A 292 -20.33 -0.34 -3.50
N THR A 293 -21.34 0.39 -3.03
CA THR A 293 -22.43 -0.18 -2.24
C THR A 293 -23.78 0.34 -2.70
N GLU A 294 -24.78 -0.52 -2.65
CA GLU A 294 -26.19 -0.15 -2.84
C GLU A 294 -27.04 -0.74 -1.72
N LEU A 295 -28.00 0.03 -1.19
CA LEU A 295 -28.91 -0.41 -0.14
C LEU A 295 -30.28 -0.67 -0.75
N ARG A 296 -30.87 -1.81 -0.43
CA ARG A 296 -32.18 -2.23 -0.94
C ARG A 296 -33.03 -2.80 0.19
N VAL A 297 -34.33 -2.55 0.15
CA VAL A 297 -35.29 -3.11 1.11
C VAL A 297 -36.08 -4.21 0.42
N THR A 298 -36.05 -5.42 0.97
CA THR A 298 -36.86 -6.54 0.48
C THR A 298 -37.00 -7.61 1.56
N SER A 299 -38.12 -8.35 1.56
CA SER A 299 -38.40 -9.34 2.59
C SER A 299 -38.63 -10.71 1.96
N ALA A 300 -37.78 -11.68 2.31
CA ALA A 300 -37.97 -13.06 1.88
C ALA A 300 -39.28 -13.68 2.39
N HIS A 301 -39.87 -13.17 3.47
CA HIS A 301 -41.13 -13.66 4.04
C HIS A 301 -42.36 -12.94 3.48
N LYS A 302 -42.28 -11.63 3.24
CA LYS A 302 -43.44 -10.80 2.84
C LYS A 302 -43.48 -10.48 1.34
N GLY A 303 -42.39 -10.74 0.62
CA GLY A 303 -42.19 -10.38 -0.77
C GLY A 303 -41.10 -11.25 -1.42
N THR A 304 -41.28 -12.56 -1.37
CA THR A 304 -40.29 -13.54 -1.86
C THR A 304 -39.99 -13.37 -3.35
N GLU A 305 -41.03 -13.23 -4.19
CA GLU A 305 -40.86 -13.03 -5.63
C GLU A 305 -40.06 -11.76 -5.95
N GLU A 306 -40.35 -10.68 -5.23
CA GLU A 306 -39.63 -9.41 -5.38
C GLU A 306 -38.17 -9.54 -4.94
N THR A 307 -37.88 -10.26 -3.86
CA THR A 307 -36.51 -10.57 -3.43
C THR A 307 -35.74 -11.27 -4.55
N LEU A 308 -36.33 -12.29 -5.18
CA LEU A 308 -35.71 -13.03 -6.28
C LEU A 308 -35.58 -12.18 -7.55
N ARG A 309 -36.54 -11.28 -7.82
CA ARG A 309 -36.46 -10.34 -8.95
C ARG A 309 -35.30 -9.36 -8.78
N ILE A 310 -35.16 -8.77 -7.59
CA ILE A 310 -34.05 -7.86 -7.25
C ILE A 310 -32.71 -8.59 -7.37
N LEU A 311 -32.62 -9.82 -6.87
CA LEU A 311 -31.42 -10.65 -6.99
C LEU A 311 -30.98 -10.78 -8.45
N ARG A 312 -31.88 -11.23 -9.33
CA ARG A 312 -31.63 -11.40 -10.77
C ARG A 312 -31.25 -10.11 -11.49
N GLU A 313 -31.78 -8.96 -11.05
CA GLU A 313 -31.43 -7.65 -11.60
C GLU A 313 -29.93 -7.37 -11.48
N TYR A 314 -29.32 -7.72 -10.34
CA TYR A 314 -27.89 -7.52 -10.13
C TYR A 314 -27.03 -8.57 -10.82
N GLU A 315 -27.47 -9.84 -10.81
CA GLU A 315 -26.76 -10.93 -11.50
C GLU A 315 -26.60 -10.67 -13.00
N GLY A 316 -27.56 -9.96 -13.61
CA GLY A 316 -27.50 -9.59 -15.03
C GLY A 316 -26.60 -8.39 -15.36
N ARG A 317 -26.02 -7.70 -14.37
CA ARG A 317 -25.28 -6.45 -14.57
C ARG A 317 -23.78 -6.52 -14.29
N LEU A 318 -23.35 -7.28 -13.27
CA LEU A 318 -21.97 -7.25 -12.77
C LEU A 318 -21.46 -8.64 -12.44
N SER A 319 -20.17 -8.88 -12.69
CA SER A 319 -19.51 -10.14 -12.37
C SER A 319 -18.86 -10.17 -10.98
N ASN A 320 -18.47 -9.00 -10.44
CA ASN A 320 -17.85 -8.90 -9.11
C ASN A 320 -18.88 -8.43 -8.07
N LEU A 321 -19.79 -9.34 -7.70
CA LEU A 321 -20.98 -9.03 -6.91
C LEU A 321 -20.96 -9.77 -5.56
N ILE A 322 -21.30 -9.07 -4.49
CA ILE A 322 -21.48 -9.64 -3.15
C ILE A 322 -22.80 -9.15 -2.58
N PHE A 323 -23.55 -10.05 -1.97
CA PHE A 323 -24.77 -9.71 -1.23
C PHE A 323 -24.50 -9.73 0.27
N ILE A 324 -25.01 -8.72 0.98
CA ILE A 324 -25.05 -8.71 2.45
C ILE A 324 -26.52 -8.70 2.88
N ALA A 325 -26.94 -9.75 3.59
CA ALA A 325 -28.29 -9.90 4.10
C ALA A 325 -28.38 -9.38 5.54
N VAL A 326 -29.25 -8.38 5.75
CA VAL A 326 -29.52 -7.77 7.06
C VAL A 326 -30.98 -8.04 7.42
N ALA A 327 -31.21 -9.00 8.30
CA ALA A 327 -32.53 -9.32 8.81
C ALA A 327 -32.45 -9.67 10.30
N GLY A 328 -33.25 -8.97 11.12
CA GLY A 328 -33.43 -9.31 12.53
C GLY A 328 -34.38 -10.49 12.73
N ARG A 329 -34.49 -10.99 13.98
CA ARG A 329 -35.32 -12.16 14.34
C ARG A 329 -34.88 -13.40 13.54
N SER A 330 -35.84 -14.16 13.02
CA SER A 330 -35.58 -15.29 12.13
C SER A 330 -35.14 -14.80 10.75
N ASN A 331 -33.84 -14.84 10.47
CA ASN A 331 -33.26 -14.45 9.19
C ASN A 331 -33.55 -15.50 8.10
N GLY A 332 -34.66 -15.35 7.39
CA GLY A 332 -34.91 -16.08 6.15
C GLY A 332 -34.29 -15.43 4.91
N LEU A 333 -33.90 -14.16 4.97
CA LEU A 333 -33.39 -13.40 3.82
C LEU A 333 -32.07 -13.97 3.32
N GLY A 334 -31.11 -14.17 4.22
CA GLY A 334 -29.81 -14.76 3.89
C GLY A 334 -29.89 -16.14 3.24
N PRO A 335 -30.55 -17.12 3.88
CA PRO A 335 -30.71 -18.46 3.31
C PRO A 335 -31.44 -18.46 1.97
N VAL A 336 -32.50 -17.67 1.80
CA VAL A 336 -33.24 -17.58 0.52
C VAL A 336 -32.35 -17.01 -0.59
N LEU A 337 -31.57 -15.95 -0.32
CA LEU A 337 -30.61 -15.43 -1.27
C LEU A 337 -29.57 -16.51 -1.60
N SER A 338 -28.93 -17.10 -0.57
CA SER A 338 -27.88 -18.12 -0.74
C SER A 338 -28.32 -19.36 -1.52
N ALA A 339 -29.60 -19.69 -1.50
CA ALA A 339 -30.15 -20.82 -2.24
C ALA A 339 -30.34 -20.51 -3.74
N ASN A 340 -30.42 -19.23 -4.10
CA ASN A 340 -30.86 -18.77 -5.41
C ASN A 340 -29.80 -17.96 -6.16
N THR A 341 -28.57 -17.86 -5.64
CA THR A 341 -27.46 -17.20 -6.34
C THR A 341 -26.15 -17.97 -6.17
N PRO A 342 -25.29 -18.02 -7.20
CA PRO A 342 -23.92 -18.50 -7.06
C PRO A 342 -22.98 -17.45 -6.44
N TYR A 343 -23.42 -16.20 -6.30
CA TYR A 343 -22.61 -15.13 -5.71
C TYR A 343 -22.53 -15.23 -4.18
N PRO A 344 -21.46 -14.73 -3.54
CA PRO A 344 -21.34 -14.76 -2.09
C PRO A 344 -22.48 -14.00 -1.39
N VAL A 345 -23.10 -14.64 -0.39
CA VAL A 345 -24.15 -14.04 0.46
C VAL A 345 -23.68 -14.06 1.91
N ILE A 346 -23.49 -12.88 2.50
CA ILE A 346 -23.00 -12.72 3.87
C ILE A 346 -24.15 -12.30 4.78
N ASN A 347 -24.43 -13.07 5.82
CA ASN A 347 -25.38 -12.65 6.86
C ASN A 347 -24.72 -11.66 7.81
N CYS A 348 -25.37 -10.51 8.02
CA CYS A 348 -25.02 -9.53 9.04
C CYS A 348 -26.29 -9.07 9.78
N PRO A 349 -26.87 -9.92 10.65
CA PRO A 349 -28.11 -9.61 11.34
C PRO A 349 -27.93 -8.42 12.33
N PRO A 350 -28.91 -7.51 12.44
CA PRO A 350 -28.88 -6.39 13.38
C PRO A 350 -29.26 -6.86 14.80
N LEU A 351 -28.41 -7.71 15.40
CA LEU A 351 -28.68 -8.35 16.69
C LEU A 351 -28.74 -7.32 17.83
N LYS A 352 -29.79 -7.40 18.63
CA LYS A 352 -29.92 -6.67 19.90
C LYS A 352 -29.28 -7.47 21.04
N ALA A 353 -28.79 -6.81 22.07
CA ALA A 353 -28.09 -7.47 23.18
C ALA A 353 -28.94 -8.55 23.88
N GLU A 354 -30.24 -8.29 24.01
CA GLU A 354 -31.21 -9.18 24.67
C GLU A 354 -31.45 -10.49 23.89
N ASP A 355 -31.59 -10.41 22.56
CA ASP A 355 -31.99 -11.55 21.72
C ASP A 355 -30.82 -12.21 20.97
N LYS A 356 -29.60 -11.69 21.15
CA LYS A 356 -28.39 -12.06 20.37
C LYS A 356 -28.14 -13.57 20.34
N SER A 357 -28.33 -14.26 21.46
CA SER A 357 -28.06 -15.70 21.60
C SER A 357 -29.09 -16.58 20.89
N LEU A 358 -30.29 -16.06 20.65
CA LEU A 358 -31.38 -16.80 20.01
C LEU A 358 -31.42 -16.53 18.50
N ASP A 359 -31.48 -15.25 18.12
CA ASP A 359 -31.72 -14.83 16.74
C ASP A 359 -30.57 -15.24 15.79
N VAL A 360 -29.33 -15.29 16.29
CA VAL A 360 -28.16 -15.63 15.48
C VAL A 360 -28.23 -17.02 14.87
N TRP A 361 -28.91 -17.98 15.52
CA TRP A 361 -29.03 -19.35 15.03
C TRP A 361 -29.75 -19.44 13.69
N SER A 362 -30.65 -18.51 13.40
CA SER A 362 -31.33 -18.44 12.10
C SER A 362 -30.38 -18.14 10.94
N SER A 363 -29.20 -17.55 11.22
CA SER A 363 -28.17 -17.29 10.21
C SER A 363 -27.08 -18.37 10.17
N LEU A 364 -26.89 -19.13 11.27
CA LEU A 364 -25.85 -20.14 11.41
C LEU A 364 -26.31 -21.56 11.01
N ASN A 365 -27.51 -21.96 11.45
CA ASN A 365 -28.00 -23.32 11.27
C ASN A 365 -28.89 -23.42 10.03
N VAL A 366 -28.25 -23.43 8.86
CA VAL A 366 -28.91 -23.44 7.55
C VAL A 366 -29.04 -24.87 6.97
N PRO A 367 -30.04 -25.14 6.11
CA PRO A 367 -30.13 -26.39 5.37
C PRO A 367 -28.87 -26.72 4.55
N SER A 368 -28.66 -28.02 4.28
CA SER A 368 -27.55 -28.49 3.43
C SER A 368 -27.60 -27.89 2.03
N GLY A 369 -26.43 -27.57 1.46
CA GLY A 369 -26.30 -26.99 0.12
C GLY A 369 -26.26 -25.45 0.11
N LEU A 370 -26.35 -24.80 1.27
CA LEU A 370 -26.24 -23.34 1.40
C LEU A 370 -24.86 -22.94 1.95
N GLY A 371 -24.27 -21.91 1.33
CA GLY A 371 -22.91 -21.45 1.60
C GLY A 371 -22.83 -20.07 2.25
N CYS A 372 -23.90 -19.56 2.87
CA CYS A 372 -23.90 -18.22 3.46
C CYS A 372 -23.15 -18.15 4.80
N PRO A 373 -21.98 -17.49 4.88
CA PRO A 373 -21.33 -17.22 6.16
C PRO A 373 -22.12 -16.19 6.98
N THR A 374 -21.89 -16.21 8.30
CA THR A 374 -22.44 -15.21 9.22
C THR A 374 -21.33 -14.40 9.89
N VAL A 375 -21.49 -13.08 9.88
CA VAL A 375 -20.70 -12.14 10.67
C VAL A 375 -21.65 -11.30 11.54
N VAL A 376 -21.15 -10.77 12.65
CA VAL A 376 -22.02 -10.16 13.68
C VAL A 376 -21.99 -8.62 13.64
N TYR A 377 -20.87 -8.03 13.24
CA TYR A 377 -20.71 -6.58 13.29
C TYR A 377 -20.70 -5.96 11.88
N PRO A 378 -21.27 -4.74 11.70
CA PRO A 378 -21.25 -4.05 10.42
C PRO A 378 -19.87 -3.93 9.78
N GLU A 379 -18.85 -3.59 10.58
CA GLU A 379 -17.46 -3.50 10.11
C GLU A 379 -16.94 -4.85 9.61
N THR A 380 -17.29 -5.95 10.29
CA THR A 380 -16.85 -7.29 9.89
C THR A 380 -17.49 -7.76 8.59
N ALA A 381 -18.72 -7.32 8.29
CA ALA A 381 -19.36 -7.58 6.99
C ALA A 381 -18.64 -6.87 5.85
N ALA A 382 -18.30 -5.60 6.03
CA ALA A 382 -17.52 -4.84 5.08
C ALA A 382 -16.10 -5.44 4.89
N LEU A 383 -15.45 -5.86 5.98
CA LEU A 383 -14.14 -6.52 5.92
C LEU A 383 -14.20 -7.84 5.16
N HIS A 384 -15.22 -8.66 5.40
CA HIS A 384 -15.39 -9.94 4.71
C HIS A 384 -15.62 -9.72 3.20
N ALA A 385 -16.50 -8.78 2.85
CA ALA A 385 -16.71 -8.40 1.44
C ALA A 385 -15.42 -7.87 0.79
N ALA A 386 -14.68 -7.01 1.48
CA ALA A 386 -13.39 -6.50 1.01
C ALA A 386 -12.36 -7.63 0.84
N GLN A 387 -12.32 -8.63 1.73
CA GLN A 387 -11.38 -9.75 1.64
C GLN A 387 -11.65 -10.61 0.41
N ILE A 388 -12.93 -10.86 0.09
CA ILE A 388 -13.33 -11.58 -1.13
C ILE A 388 -12.91 -10.80 -2.37
N LEU A 389 -13.30 -9.52 -2.47
CA LEU A 389 -12.98 -8.68 -3.64
C LEU A 389 -11.47 -8.40 -3.77
N GLY A 390 -10.75 -8.35 -2.65
CA GLY A 390 -9.30 -8.18 -2.61
C GLY A 390 -8.51 -9.33 -3.23
N LEU A 391 -9.13 -10.50 -3.47
CA LEU A 391 -8.48 -11.58 -4.21
C LEU A 391 -8.17 -11.20 -5.66
N HIS A 392 -9.01 -10.34 -6.27
CA HIS A 392 -8.91 -9.93 -7.66
C HIS A 392 -8.58 -8.44 -7.85
N ASN A 393 -8.66 -7.64 -6.78
CA ASN A 393 -8.36 -6.22 -6.81
C ASN A 393 -7.25 -5.88 -5.80
N PHE A 394 -6.04 -5.60 -6.30
CA PHE A 394 -4.89 -5.35 -5.44
C PHE A 394 -5.03 -4.09 -4.58
N MET A 395 -5.84 -3.10 -4.99
CA MET A 395 -6.04 -1.87 -4.24
C MET A 395 -6.92 -2.10 -3.00
N ILE A 396 -7.98 -2.91 -3.13
CA ILE A 396 -8.76 -3.35 -1.96
C ILE A 396 -7.88 -4.17 -1.01
N TRP A 397 -7.09 -5.11 -1.57
CA TRP A 397 -6.12 -5.88 -0.80
C TRP A 397 -5.12 -4.99 -0.06
N ALA A 398 -4.61 -3.95 -0.72
CA ALA A 398 -3.66 -3.01 -0.15
C ALA A 398 -4.28 -2.28 1.05
N LYS A 399 -5.50 -1.76 0.92
CA LYS A 399 -6.23 -1.10 2.02
C LYS A 399 -6.47 -2.03 3.22
N LEU A 400 -6.78 -3.31 2.98
CA LEU A 400 -6.90 -4.30 4.05
C LEU A 400 -5.58 -4.50 4.80
N ARG A 401 -4.47 -4.61 4.08
CA ARG A 401 -3.14 -4.79 4.66
C ARG A 401 -2.65 -3.55 5.38
N THR A 402 -2.93 -2.36 4.84
CA THR A 402 -2.69 -1.09 5.52
C THR A 402 -3.47 -1.02 6.82
N LYS A 403 -4.76 -1.40 6.85
CA LYS A 403 -5.52 -1.45 8.11
C LYS A 403 -4.87 -2.38 9.15
N GLN A 404 -4.33 -3.53 8.74
CA GLN A 404 -3.58 -4.41 9.65
C GLN A 404 -2.31 -3.75 10.20
N LEU A 405 -1.56 -3.04 9.34
CA LEU A 405 -0.39 -2.26 9.76
C LEU A 405 -0.79 -1.16 10.75
N LEU A 406 -1.84 -0.39 10.46
CA LEU A 406 -2.31 0.68 11.33
C LEU A 406 -2.79 0.17 12.68
N ASN A 407 -3.48 -0.98 12.73
CA ASN A 407 -3.83 -1.65 13.98
C ASN A 407 -2.57 -2.01 14.79
N TYR A 408 -1.55 -2.58 14.14
CA TYR A 408 -0.28 -2.91 14.79
C TYR A 408 0.43 -1.66 15.33
N THR A 409 0.54 -0.61 14.52
CA THR A 409 1.17 0.66 14.91
C THR A 409 0.40 1.31 16.06
N SER A 410 -0.93 1.28 16.03
CA SER A 410 -1.76 1.85 17.10
C SER A 410 -1.55 1.12 18.43
N LEU A 411 -1.41 -0.21 18.41
CA LEU A 411 -1.07 -1.00 19.58
C LEU A 411 0.32 -0.65 20.12
N LYS A 412 1.33 -0.54 19.25
CA LYS A 412 2.69 -0.13 19.63
C LYS A 412 2.71 1.26 20.28
N VAL A 413 2.02 2.23 19.68
CA VAL A 413 1.93 3.60 20.23
C VAL A 413 1.18 3.60 21.57
N ALA A 414 0.07 2.88 21.69
CA ALA A 414 -0.68 2.77 22.93
C ALA A 414 0.18 2.15 24.05
N ASP A 415 0.83 1.05 23.77
CA ASP A 415 1.74 0.36 24.69
C ASP A 415 2.95 1.24 25.05
N LYS A 416 3.55 1.96 24.10
CA LYS A 416 4.63 2.94 24.39
C LYS A 416 4.18 4.07 25.33
N LYS A 417 2.92 4.52 25.25
CA LYS A 417 2.35 5.50 26.18
C LYS A 417 2.10 4.93 27.58
N MET A 418 1.82 3.63 27.68
CA MET A 418 1.57 2.95 28.96
C MET A 418 2.88 2.49 29.63
N ARG A 419 3.88 2.09 28.83
CA ARG A 419 5.23 1.75 29.31
C ARG A 419 5.88 3.01 29.89
N GLY A 420 6.29 2.93 31.15
CA GLY A 420 6.88 4.08 31.84
C GLY A 420 5.88 4.90 32.66
N VAL A 421 4.57 4.61 32.61
CA VAL A 421 3.65 4.94 33.71
C VAL A 421 3.89 3.95 34.86
N ARG A 422 5.12 3.96 35.39
CA ARG A 422 5.25 3.74 36.82
C ARG A 422 4.81 5.06 37.42
N ASN A 423 3.59 5.12 37.93
CA ASN A 423 3.30 6.05 39.00
C ASN A 423 4.29 5.70 40.10
N ALA A 424 5.44 6.38 40.10
CA ALA A 424 6.30 6.44 41.24
C ALA A 424 5.65 7.43 42.21
N ASP A 425 4.51 7.04 42.75
CA ASP A 425 3.86 7.62 43.91
C ASP A 425 3.07 6.47 44.55
N GLU A 426 3.15 6.33 45.87
CA GLU A 426 2.39 5.36 46.70
C GLU A 426 2.94 3.92 46.80
N SER A 427 4.12 3.73 47.42
CA SER A 427 4.36 2.67 48.44
C SER A 427 5.84 2.56 48.86
N LYS A 428 6.29 3.48 49.72
CA LYS A 428 6.90 3.22 51.04
C LYS A 428 7.54 4.47 51.62
#